data_AF-A0A3P6U5K9-F1
#
_entry.id   AF-A0A3P6U5K9-F1
#
_cell.length_a   1.000
_cell.length_b   1.000
_cell.length_c   1.000
_cell.angle_alpha   90.00
_cell.angle_beta   90.00
_cell.angle_gamma   90.00
#
_symmetry.space_group_name_H-M   'P 1'
#
loop_
_entity.id
_entity.type
_entity.pdbx_description
1 polymer ?
#
loop_
_entity_poly.entity_id
_entity_poly.type
_entity_poly.pdbx_seq_one_letter_code
_entity_poly.pdbx_strand_id
1 'polypeptide(L)'
;MWITLLIPRIEDGNNFGVSIQEETLGEVRNVESEAASFLDQMSRYFTSRAKLLTKIAKYPHVDDYRRAILDMDEKQFINIRYIFLLIFLCDSARSRLVVLEMRNHFSTLYDIITKNIEKIKKPRNSNMDMLY
;
A
#
# COMPACT_ATOMS: atom_id res chain seq x y z
N MET A 1 -8.98 10.94 2.88
CA MET A 1 -10.08 11.93 2.84
C MET A 1 -10.17 12.75 4.13
N TRP A 2 -10.30 12.13 5.32
CA TRP A 2 -10.47 12.86 6.58
C TRP A 2 -9.41 13.94 6.84
N ILE A 3 -8.12 13.62 6.75
CA ILE A 3 -7.01 14.59 6.93
C ILE A 3 -7.09 15.73 5.91
N THR A 4 -7.40 15.42 4.65
CA THR A 4 -7.53 16.42 3.57
C THR A 4 -8.61 17.47 3.88
N LEU A 5 -9.72 17.06 4.49
CA LEU A 5 -10.80 17.97 4.88
C LEU A 5 -10.46 18.85 6.09
N LEU A 6 -9.42 18.49 6.85
CA LEU A 6 -8.95 19.24 8.02
C LEU A 6 -7.82 20.24 7.68
N ILE A 7 -7.34 20.27 6.43
CA ILE A 7 -6.33 21.23 6.00
C ILE A 7 -6.98 22.63 5.99
N PRO A 8 -6.45 23.60 6.76
CA PRO A 8 -7.01 24.93 6.88
C PRO A 8 -6.68 25.79 5.64
N ARG A 9 -7.30 26.96 5.56
CA ARG A 9 -6.97 27.97 4.54
C ARG A 9 -5.49 28.33 4.58
N ILE A 10 -4.85 28.48 3.42
CA ILE A 10 -3.45 28.91 3.30
C ILE A 10 -3.28 30.32 3.89
N GLU A 11 -2.29 30.49 4.76
CA GLU A 11 -1.92 31.75 5.42
C GLU A 11 -0.39 31.85 5.54
N ASP A 12 0.13 33.07 5.64
CA ASP A 12 1.55 33.33 5.84
C ASP A 12 1.89 33.20 7.34
N GLY A 13 2.38 32.03 7.73
CA GLY A 13 2.85 31.73 9.09
C GLY A 13 1.99 30.71 9.86
N ASN A 14 2.50 30.24 11.00
CA ASN A 14 1.86 29.21 11.84
C ASN A 14 1.52 27.89 11.08
N ASN A 15 2.35 27.52 10.10
CA ASN A 15 2.10 26.38 9.21
C ASN A 15 2.74 25.07 9.69
N PHE A 16 3.35 25.03 10.88
CA PHE A 16 3.97 23.80 11.40
C PHE A 16 2.97 22.64 11.58
N GLY A 17 1.76 22.91 12.10
CA GLY A 17 0.74 21.85 12.18
C GLY A 17 0.20 21.46 10.81
N VAL A 18 0.22 22.38 9.84
CA VAL A 18 -0.18 22.09 8.45
C VAL A 18 0.86 21.18 7.78
N SER A 19 2.16 21.40 8.00
CA SER A 19 3.19 20.50 7.47
C SER A 19 3.10 19.09 8.06
N ILE A 20 2.71 18.94 9.34
CA ILE A 20 2.43 17.62 9.94
C ILE A 20 1.23 16.94 9.26
N GLN A 21 0.17 17.70 8.94
CA GLN A 21 -0.97 17.16 8.19
C GLN A 21 -0.55 16.70 6.80
N GLU A 22 0.29 17.47 6.09
CA GLU A 22 0.79 17.14 4.76
C GLU A 22 1.68 15.90 4.77
N GLU A 23 2.60 15.78 5.74
CA GLU A 23 3.46 14.61 5.92
C GLU A 23 2.62 13.36 6.21
N THR A 24 1.69 13.44 7.16
CA THR A 24 0.79 12.31 7.49
C THR A 24 -0.08 11.92 6.30
N LEU A 25 -0.58 12.90 5.54
CA LEU A 25 -1.36 12.64 4.33
C LEU A 25 -0.50 12.00 3.23
N GLY A 26 0.77 12.36 3.13
CA GLY A 26 1.75 11.74 2.24
C GLY A 26 1.91 10.25 2.53
N GLU A 27 2.12 9.89 3.79
CA GLU A 27 2.25 8.49 4.22
C GLU A 27 0.98 7.68 3.94
N VAL A 28 -0.20 8.25 4.21
CA VAL A 28 -1.49 7.61 3.88
C VAL A 28 -1.60 7.32 2.38
N ARG A 29 -1.20 8.28 1.52
CA ARG A 29 -1.23 8.11 0.06
C ARG A 29 -0.22 7.08 -0.43
N ASN A 30 0.96 7.02 0.18
CA ASN A 30 1.97 6.03 -0.16
C ASN A 30 1.44 4.61 0.09
N VAL A 31 0.88 4.36 1.29
CA VAL A 31 0.27 3.08 1.63
C VAL A 31 -0.90 2.72 0.70
N GLU A 32 -1.75 3.70 0.36
CA GLU A 32 -2.84 3.51 -0.60
C GLU A 32 -2.32 3.09 -1.98
N SER A 33 -1.28 3.77 -2.48
CA SER A 33 -0.64 3.46 -3.77
C SER A 33 -0.02 2.06 -3.77
N GLU A 34 0.65 1.66 -2.70
CA GLU A 34 1.22 0.33 -2.58
C GLU A 34 0.12 -0.74 -2.55
N ALA A 35 -0.95 -0.53 -1.78
CA ALA A 35 -2.12 -1.41 -1.77
C ALA A 35 -2.75 -1.56 -3.17
N ALA A 36 -2.92 -0.45 -3.90
CA ALA A 36 -3.41 -0.46 -5.27
C ALA A 36 -2.48 -1.24 -6.21
N SER A 37 -1.16 -1.13 -6.03
CA SER A 37 -0.17 -1.87 -6.82
C SER A 37 -0.28 -3.39 -6.63
N PHE A 38 -0.59 -3.85 -5.41
CA PHE A 38 -0.81 -5.28 -5.15
C PHE A 38 -2.06 -5.79 -5.86
N LEU A 39 -3.14 -5.00 -5.88
CA LEU A 39 -4.36 -5.34 -6.63
C LEU A 39 -4.12 -5.40 -8.15
N ASP A 40 -3.36 -4.44 -8.68
CA ASP A 40 -2.99 -4.41 -10.10
C ASP A 40 -2.11 -5.61 -10.50
N GLN A 41 -1.17 -6.02 -9.63
CA GLN A 41 -0.34 -7.20 -9.86
C GLN A 41 -1.16 -8.49 -10.02
N MET A 42 -2.24 -8.66 -9.26
CA MET A 42 -3.15 -9.80 -9.42
C MET A 42 -3.84 -9.80 -10.79
N SER A 43 -4.27 -8.63 -11.27
CA SER A 43 -4.93 -8.50 -12.58
C SER A 43 -3.94 -8.72 -13.74
N ARG A 44 -2.70 -8.25 -13.58
CA ARG A 44 -1.63 -8.41 -14.59
C ARG A 44 -1.23 -9.86 -14.83
N TYR A 45 -1.37 -10.73 -13.84
CA TYR A 45 -1.09 -12.16 -14.01
C TYR A 45 -1.89 -12.75 -15.18
N PHE A 46 -3.21 -12.59 -15.17
CA PHE A 46 -4.09 -13.14 -16.19
C PHE A 46 -3.74 -12.61 -17.59
N THR A 47 -3.49 -11.31 -17.69
CA THR A 47 -3.12 -10.68 -18.96
C THR A 47 -1.76 -11.18 -19.48
N SER A 48 -0.79 -11.36 -18.58
CA SER A 48 0.56 -11.84 -18.93
C SER A 48 0.53 -13.31 -19.36
N ARG A 49 -0.28 -14.12 -18.66
CA ARG A 49 -0.54 -15.52 -19.00
C ARG A 49 -1.17 -15.67 -20.37
N ALA A 50 -2.21 -14.88 -20.67
CA ALA A 50 -2.87 -14.90 -21.97
C ALA A 50 -1.90 -14.55 -23.12
N LYS A 51 -1.00 -13.58 -22.91
CA LYS A 51 0.04 -13.23 -23.88
C LYS A 51 1.00 -14.39 -24.14
N LEU A 52 1.46 -15.10 -23.11
CA LEU A 52 2.32 -16.28 -23.26
C LEU A 52 1.60 -17.43 -23.98
N LEU A 53 0.34 -17.70 -23.64
CA LEU A 53 -0.48 -18.71 -24.33
C LEU A 53 -0.60 -18.41 -25.83
N THR A 54 -0.77 -17.13 -26.19
CA THR A 54 -0.80 -16.70 -27.59
C THR A 54 0.52 -16.98 -28.30
N LYS A 55 1.66 -16.87 -27.59
CA LYS A 55 2.99 -17.18 -28.14
C LYS A 55 3.18 -18.68 -28.36
N ILE A 56 2.70 -19.53 -27.44
CA ILE A 56 2.73 -21.00 -27.62
C ILE A 56 1.92 -21.41 -28.85
N ALA A 57 0.72 -20.84 -29.01
CA ALA A 57 -0.13 -21.13 -30.16
C ALA A 57 0.53 -20.73 -31.50
N LYS A 58 1.29 -19.62 -31.51
CA LYS A 58 2.02 -19.14 -32.70
C LYS A 58 3.33 -19.90 -32.96
N TYR A 59 4.03 -20.32 -31.91
CA TYR A 59 5.36 -20.93 -31.99
C TYR A 59 5.41 -22.22 -31.15
N PRO A 60 4.71 -23.29 -31.58
CA PRO A 60 4.57 -24.51 -30.78
C PRO A 60 5.87 -25.30 -30.60
N HIS A 61 6.89 -25.02 -31.42
CA HIS A 61 8.21 -25.64 -31.38
C HIS A 61 9.17 -24.98 -30.36
N VAL A 62 8.81 -23.82 -29.81
CA VAL A 62 9.63 -23.12 -28.81
C VAL A 62 9.15 -23.50 -27.41
N ASP A 63 9.84 -24.45 -26.78
CA ASP A 63 9.47 -24.96 -25.46
C ASP A 63 9.65 -23.93 -24.33
N ASP A 64 10.49 -22.92 -24.52
CA ASP A 64 10.71 -21.84 -23.54
C ASP A 64 9.41 -21.13 -23.16
N TYR A 65 8.45 -20.99 -24.08
CA TYR A 65 7.16 -20.40 -23.77
C TYR A 65 6.32 -21.25 -22.82
N ARG A 66 6.41 -22.59 -22.92
CA ARG A 66 5.75 -23.50 -21.98
C ARG A 66 6.42 -23.42 -20.61
N ARG A 67 7.76 -23.41 -20.57
CA ARG A 67 8.54 -23.23 -19.35
C ARG A 67 8.22 -21.91 -18.65
N ALA A 68 8.14 -20.81 -19.40
CA ALA A 68 7.81 -19.49 -18.88
C ALA A 68 6.42 -19.41 -18.24
N ILE A 69 5.43 -20.16 -18.76
CA ILE A 69 4.12 -20.27 -18.10
C ILE A 69 4.25 -20.99 -16.76
N LEU A 70 5.00 -22.10 -16.70
CA LEU A 70 5.19 -22.83 -15.44
C LEU A 70 5.89 -21.95 -14.39
N ASP A 71 6.97 -21.27 -14.77
CA ASP A 71 7.71 -20.40 -13.84
C ASP A 71 6.83 -19.21 -13.39
N MET A 72 5.98 -18.66 -14.28
CA MET A 72 5.05 -17.60 -13.93
C MET A 72 3.90 -18.08 -13.04
N ASP A 73 3.32 -19.25 -13.33
CA ASP A 73 2.25 -19.85 -12.53
C ASP A 73 2.81 -20.25 -11.14
N GLU A 74 4.05 -20.73 -11.04
CA GLU A 74 4.74 -21.01 -9.78
C GLU A 74 4.98 -19.74 -8.97
N LYS A 75 5.50 -18.67 -9.60
CA LYS A 75 5.65 -17.36 -8.96
C LYS A 75 4.33 -16.84 -8.40
N GLN A 76 3.24 -17.05 -9.14
CA GLN A 76 1.91 -16.55 -8.76
C GLN A 76 1.28 -17.43 -7.69
N PHE A 77 1.49 -18.74 -7.76
CA PHE A 77 1.14 -19.65 -6.68
C PHE A 77 1.89 -19.29 -5.40
N ILE A 78 3.18 -18.96 -5.45
CA ILE A 78 3.95 -18.50 -4.30
C ILE A 78 3.34 -17.19 -3.76
N ASN A 79 3.10 -16.19 -4.63
CA ASN A 79 2.46 -14.91 -4.24
C ASN A 79 1.07 -15.09 -3.61
N ILE A 80 0.21 -15.97 -4.15
CA ILE A 80 -1.16 -16.22 -3.68
C ILE A 80 -1.19 -17.18 -2.49
N ARG A 81 -0.34 -18.21 -2.44
CA ARG A 81 -0.20 -19.10 -1.29
C ARG A 81 0.35 -18.33 -0.09
N TYR A 82 1.23 -17.36 -0.30
CA TYR A 82 1.56 -16.38 0.74
C TYR A 82 0.35 -15.59 1.22
N ILE A 83 -0.72 -15.43 0.44
CA ILE A 83 -1.97 -14.80 0.85
C ILE A 83 -2.90 -15.80 1.57
N PHE A 84 -3.04 -17.03 1.07
CA PHE A 84 -4.05 -18.00 1.53
C PHE A 84 -3.61 -18.81 2.77
N LEU A 85 -2.31 -19.13 2.89
CA LEU A 85 -1.77 -19.88 4.04
C LEU A 85 -1.81 -19.04 5.35
N LEU A 86 -1.98 -17.72 5.23
CA LEU A 86 -2.08 -16.76 6.33
C LEU A 86 -3.39 -16.84 7.12
N ILE A 87 -4.48 -17.32 6.49
CA ILE A 87 -5.79 -17.42 7.16
C ILE A 87 -5.81 -18.64 8.10
N PHE A 88 -5.01 -19.68 7.81
CA PHE A 88 -5.11 -20.98 8.50
C PHE A 88 -3.97 -21.31 9.46
N LEU A 89 -2.80 -20.67 9.39
CA LEU A 89 -1.61 -21.07 10.16
C LEU A 89 -0.93 -19.90 10.90
N CYS A 90 -1.67 -19.24 11.80
CA CYS A 90 -1.18 -18.05 12.51
C CYS A 90 0.02 -18.31 13.47
N ASP A 91 0.48 -19.55 13.70
CA ASP A 91 1.46 -19.83 14.77
C ASP A 91 2.91 -20.14 14.36
N SER A 92 3.29 -20.19 13.07
CA SER A 92 4.69 -20.50 12.71
C SER A 92 5.38 -19.44 11.85
N ALA A 93 6.47 -18.94 12.41
CA ALA A 93 7.24 -17.75 12.06
C ALA A 93 8.09 -17.86 10.78
N ARG A 94 7.53 -18.28 9.63
CA ARG A 94 8.32 -18.31 8.39
C ARG A 94 7.53 -17.83 7.18
N SER A 95 8.05 -16.75 6.60
CA SER A 95 7.63 -16.05 5.38
C SER A 95 6.22 -15.48 5.36
N ARG A 96 6.11 -14.27 5.91
CA ARG A 96 4.98 -13.38 5.70
C ARG A 96 5.58 -12.11 5.10
N LEU A 97 5.39 -11.82 3.82
CA LEU A 97 5.85 -10.55 3.25
C LEU A 97 4.64 -9.65 3.00
N VAL A 98 3.75 -9.99 2.08
CA VAL A 98 2.66 -9.07 1.67
C VAL A 98 1.68 -8.68 2.79
N VAL A 99 1.18 -9.62 3.61
CA VAL A 99 0.27 -9.27 4.71
C VAL A 99 1.00 -8.74 5.94
N LEU A 100 2.28 -9.11 6.12
CA LEU A 100 3.10 -8.40 7.11
C LEU A 100 3.30 -6.96 6.68
N GLU A 101 3.60 -6.69 5.41
CA GLU A 101 3.69 -5.34 4.87
C GLU A 101 2.37 -4.60 5.07
N MET A 102 1.21 -5.16 4.69
CA MET A 102 -0.09 -4.50 4.96
C MET A 102 -0.34 -4.25 6.45
N ARG A 103 -0.08 -5.23 7.32
CA ARG A 103 -0.23 -5.07 8.78
C ARG A 103 0.74 -4.01 9.32
N ASN A 104 1.98 -4.01 8.84
CA ASN A 104 2.99 -3.05 9.22
C ASN A 104 2.58 -1.66 8.72
N HIS A 105 2.05 -1.51 7.50
CA HIS A 105 1.48 -0.27 6.99
C HIS A 105 0.35 0.23 7.87
N PHE A 106 -0.62 -0.62 8.23
CA PHE A 106 -1.68 -0.23 9.17
C PHE A 106 -1.14 0.15 10.55
N SER A 107 -0.14 -0.56 11.06
CA SER A 107 0.49 -0.25 12.35
C SER A 107 1.25 1.07 12.31
N THR A 108 2.00 1.34 11.25
CA THR A 108 2.74 2.59 11.05
C THR A 108 1.79 3.75 10.84
N LEU A 109 0.74 3.58 10.04
CA LEU A 109 -0.33 4.58 9.86
C LEU A 109 -1.05 4.88 11.17
N TYR A 110 -1.37 3.85 11.95
CA TYR A 110 -1.98 4.04 13.26
C TYR A 110 -1.04 4.81 14.20
N ASP A 111 0.24 4.42 14.26
CA ASP A 111 1.24 5.08 15.11
C ASP A 111 1.42 6.56 14.75
N ILE A 112 1.65 6.87 13.47
CA ILE A 112 1.85 8.26 13.01
C ILE A 112 0.61 9.12 13.23
N ILE A 113 -0.60 8.60 12.97
CA ILE A 113 -1.85 9.34 13.18
C ILE A 113 -2.07 9.58 14.67
N THR A 114 -1.87 8.55 15.50
CA THR A 114 -2.14 8.64 16.94
C THR A 114 -1.19 9.61 17.64
N LYS A 115 0.10 9.58 17.29
CA LYS A 115 1.11 10.51 17.82
C LYS A 115 0.83 11.97 17.45
N ASN A 116 0.28 12.20 16.26
CA ASN A 116 0.08 13.55 15.72
C ASN A 116 -1.39 14.02 15.76
N ILE A 117 -2.28 13.30 16.43
CA ILE A 117 -3.73 13.50 16.36
C ILE A 117 -4.19 14.92 16.71
N GLU A 118 -3.53 15.55 17.68
CA GLU A 118 -3.83 16.92 18.12
C GLU A 118 -3.53 17.94 17.02
N LYS A 119 -2.35 17.83 16.40
CA LYS A 119 -1.94 18.72 15.30
C LYS A 119 -2.71 18.43 14.01
N ILE A 120 -3.14 17.18 13.79
CA ILE A 120 -4.01 16.81 12.67
C ILE A 120 -5.40 17.46 12.82
N LYS A 121 -5.97 17.49 14.04
CA LYS A 121 -7.29 18.10 14.28
C LYS A 121 -7.24 19.63 14.39
N LYS A 122 -6.18 20.17 15.00
CA LYS A 122 -5.99 21.61 15.25
C LYS A 122 -4.55 22.01 14.85
N PRO A 123 -4.29 22.24 13.55
CA PRO A 123 -2.95 22.52 13.05
C PRO A 123 -2.42 23.90 13.47
N ARG A 124 -3.33 24.86 13.70
CA ARG A 124 -2.98 26.22 14.16
C ARG A 124 -3.39 26.39 15.61
N ASN A 125 -2.48 26.93 16.41
CA ASN A 125 -2.82 27.40 17.75
C ASN A 125 -3.63 28.70 17.61
N SER A 126 -4.72 28.82 18.37
CA SER A 126 -5.49 30.05 18.46
C SER A 126 -4.62 31.11 19.15
N ASN A 127 -4.24 32.18 18.44
CA ASN A 127 -3.53 33.31 19.05
C ASN A 127 -4.37 34.08 20.09
N MET A 128 -5.62 33.67 20.33
CA MET A 128 -6.51 34.22 21.38
C MET A 128 -5.95 34.02 22.79
N ASP A 129 -5.08 33.04 23.03
CA ASP A 129 -4.49 32.80 24.36
C ASP A 129 -3.34 33.77 24.69
N MET A 130 -2.87 34.58 23.73
CA MET A 130 -1.86 35.63 23.97
C MET A 130 -2.45 37.04 24.16
N LEU A 131 -3.78 37.15 24.20
CA LEU A 131 -4.51 38.43 24.32
C LEU A 131 -5.13 38.67 25.70
N TYR A 132 -4.83 37.82 26.70
CA TYR A 132 -5.26 37.98 28.09
C TYR A 132 -4.09 37.87 29.07
#